data_AF-A0A367LT61-F1
#
_entry.id   AF-A0A367LT61-F1
#
_cell.length_a   1.000
_cell.length_b   1.000
_cell.length_c   1.000
_cell.angle_alpha   90.00
_cell.angle_beta   90.00
_cell.angle_gamma   90.00
#
_symmetry.space_group_name_H-M   'P 1'
#
loop_
_entity.id
_entity.type
_entity.pdbx_description
1 polymer ?
#
loop_
_entity_poly.entity_id
_entity_poly.type
_entity_poly.pdbx_seq_one_letter_code
_entity_poly.pdbx_strand_id
1 'polypeptide(L)' 'SDTPLWLAPGLDSPTLRANLAFHCGCPIVAEREQALFALLDEGELDDLSGFDSGSDRYPDQSCTLLIQLAGLD' A
#
# COMPACT_ATOMS: atom_id res chain seq x y z
N SER A 1 -0.71 14.26 3.19
CA SER A 1 -1.84 13.76 4.02
C SER A 1 -3.01 13.19 3.24
N ASP A 2 -3.11 13.38 1.91
CA ASP A 2 -4.25 12.92 1.09
C ASP A 2 -4.04 11.54 0.43
N THR A 3 -2.92 10.88 0.70
CA THR A 3 -2.52 9.60 0.09
C THR A 3 -2.12 8.59 1.16
N PRO A 4 -3.08 8.02 1.91
CA PRO A 4 -2.79 7.00 2.91
C PRO A 4 -2.14 5.77 2.28
N LEU A 5 -1.05 5.34 2.90
CA LEU A 5 -0.21 4.24 2.43
C LEU A 5 -0.19 3.12 3.46
N TRP A 6 -0.47 1.91 3.02
CA TRP A 6 -0.25 0.70 3.80
C TRP A 6 1.08 0.05 3.41
N LEU A 7 1.77 -0.55 4.38
CA LEU A 7 3.06 -1.21 4.18
C LEU A 7 2.92 -2.68 4.58
N ALA A 8 3.38 -3.58 3.71
CA ALA A 8 3.54 -4.99 4.06
C ALA A 8 4.46 -5.15 5.28
N PRO A 9 4.16 -6.08 6.21
CA PRO A 9 4.98 -6.29 7.40
C PRO A 9 6.46 -6.54 7.10
N GLY A 10 6.78 -7.21 5.98
CA GLY A 10 8.18 -7.45 5.55
C GLY A 10 8.92 -6.19 5.08
N LEU A 11 8.20 -5.13 4.72
CA LEU A 11 8.74 -3.85 4.27
C LEU A 11 8.67 -2.77 5.35
N ASP A 12 7.83 -2.96 6.38
CA ASP A 12 7.59 -1.98 7.43
C ASP A 12 8.79 -1.82 8.38
N SER A 13 9.66 -0.87 8.06
CA SER A 13 10.82 -0.51 8.88
C SER A 13 10.76 0.95 9.33
N PRO A 14 11.36 1.30 10.49
CA PRO A 14 11.44 2.68 10.96
C PRO A 14 12.08 3.63 9.94
N THR A 15 13.10 3.16 9.22
CA THR A 15 13.79 3.93 8.17
C THR A 15 12.88 4.20 6.98
N LEU A 16 12.13 3.20 6.51
CA LEU A 16 11.18 3.39 5.42
C LEU A 16 10.08 4.38 5.81
N ARG A 17 9.48 4.19 7.00
CA ARG A 17 8.46 5.11 7.53
C ARG A 17 8.97 6.55 7.62
N ALA A 18 10.18 6.75 8.13
CA ALA A 18 10.79 8.08 8.26
C ALA A 18 11.03 8.72 6.88
N ASN A 19 11.56 7.96 5.92
CA ASN A 19 11.79 8.45 4.56
C ASN A 19 10.47 8.85 3.87
N LEU A 20 9.43 8.02 3.98
CA LEU A 20 8.11 8.31 3.42
C LEU A 20 7.47 9.54 4.05
N ALA A 21 7.54 9.66 5.38
CA ALA A 21 7.03 10.83 6.08
C ALA A 21 7.78 12.11 5.68
N PHE A 22 9.11 12.05 5.56
CA PHE A 22 9.94 13.21 5.26
C PHE A 22 9.84 13.65 3.79
N HIS A 23 9.87 12.71 2.84
CA HIS A 23 9.91 13.03 1.42
C HIS A 23 8.52 13.12 0.76
N CYS A 24 7.57 12.30 1.19
CA CYS A 24 6.26 12.19 0.56
C CYS A 24 5.13 12.76 1.42
N GLY A 25 5.32 12.86 2.75
CA GLY A 25 4.27 13.33 3.66
C GLY A 25 3.00 12.48 3.62
N CYS A 26 3.12 11.21 3.23
CA CYS A 26 2.01 10.26 3.20
C CYS A 26 1.76 9.70 4.62
N PRO A 27 0.50 9.68 5.08
CA PRO A 27 0.17 9.03 6.34
C PRO A 27 0.24 7.51 6.17
N ILE A 28 0.89 6.83 7.10
CA ILE A 28 0.93 5.36 7.12
C ILE A 28 -0.27 4.85 7.91
N VAL A 29 -1.09 4.01 7.28
CA VAL A 29 -2.27 3.38 7.89
C VAL A 29 -2.00 1.92 8.25
N ALA A 30 -2.68 1.42 9.28
CA ALA A 30 -2.51 0.04 9.74
C ALA A 30 -3.42 -0.94 8.98
N GLU A 31 -4.64 -0.51 8.68
CA GLU A 31 -5.66 -1.34 8.04
C GLU A 31 -5.63 -1.19 6.52
N ARG A 32 -5.73 -2.31 5.80
CA ARG A 32 -5.72 -2.36 4.32
C ARG A 32 -6.85 -1.54 3.70
N GLU A 33 -8.02 -1.52 4.34
CA GLU A 33 -9.23 -0.82 3.87
C GLU A 33 -9.10 0.71 3.91
N GLN A 34 -8.13 1.25 4.64
CA GLN A 34 -7.90 2.69 4.77
C GLN A 34 -6.89 3.22 3.75
N ALA A 35 -6.28 2.33 2.96
CA ALA A 35 -5.18 2.65 2.07
C ALA A 35 -5.68 3.06 0.68
N LEU A 36 -5.13 4.17 0.16
CA LEU A 36 -5.22 4.50 -1.27
C LEU A 36 -4.07 3.89 -2.06
N PHE A 37 -2.93 3.69 -1.41
CA PHE A 37 -1.77 2.99 -1.95
C PHE A 37 -1.33 1.91 -0.97
N ALA A 38 -0.83 0.80 -1.49
CA ALA A 38 -0.22 -0.25 -0.69
C ALA A 38 1.13 -0.62 -1.28
N LEU A 39 2.15 -0.76 -0.44
CA LEU A 39 3.46 -1.29 -0.83
C LEU A 39 3.58 -2.73 -0.30
N LEU A 40 3.64 -3.69 -1.21
CA LEU A 40 3.63 -5.13 -0.93
C LEU A 40 4.97 -5.77 -1.31
N ASP A 41 5.32 -6.83 -0.61
CA ASP A 41 6.30 -7.82 -1.09
C ASP A 41 5.58 -9.07 -1.61
N GLU A 42 6.34 -10.04 -2.11
CA GLU A 42 5.80 -11.30 -2.62
C GLU A 42 5.00 -12.10 -1.57
N GLY A 43 5.25 -11.87 -0.27
CA GLY A 43 4.58 -12.58 0.82
C GLY A 43 3.10 -12.27 0.94
N GLU A 44 2.66 -11.13 0.39
CA GLU A 44 1.27 -10.69 0.45
C GLU A 44 0.44 -11.13 -0.77
N LEU A 45 1.06 -11.74 -1.79
CA LEU A 45 0.40 -12.08 -3.06
C LEU A 45 -0.68 -13.16 -2.93
N ASP A 46 -0.59 -14.01 -1.91
CA ASP A 46 -1.57 -15.07 -1.66
C ASP A 46 -2.93 -14.52 -1.19
N ASP A 47 -2.97 -13.32 -0.61
CA ASP A 47 -4.21 -12.67 -0.15
C ASP A 47 -4.17 -11.15 -0.30
N LEU A 48 -4.83 -10.67 -1.36
CA LEU A 48 -5.03 -9.25 -1.65
C LEU A 48 -6.39 -8.73 -1.14
N SER A 49 -7.14 -9.52 -0.37
CA SER A 49 -8.41 -9.08 0.20
C SER A 49 -8.21 -7.97 1.24
N GLY A 50 -9.26 -7.17 1.43
CA GLY A 50 -9.26 -6.06 2.39
C GLY A 50 -8.73 -4.73 1.85
N PHE A 51 -8.11 -4.68 0.67
CA PHE A 51 -7.89 -3.42 -0.04
C PHE A 51 -9.17 -2.96 -0.72
N ASP A 52 -9.38 -1.64 -0.79
CA ASP A 52 -10.52 -1.07 -1.50
C ASP A 52 -10.45 -1.40 -2.99
N SER A 53 -11.44 -2.12 -3.52
CA SER A 53 -11.55 -2.45 -4.95
C SER A 53 -12.25 -1.38 -5.77
N GLY A 54 -12.59 -0.24 -5.15
CA GLY A 54 -13.51 0.73 -5.71
C GLY A 54 -14.95 0.19 -5.75
N SER A 55 -15.81 0.91 -6.46
CA SER A 55 -17.21 0.52 -6.67
C SER A 55 -17.58 0.53 -8.14
N ASP A 56 -18.67 -0.14 -8.52
CA ASP A 56 -19.18 -0.12 -9.91
C ASP A 56 -19.36 1.31 -10.47
N ARG A 57 -19.69 2.26 -9.59
CA ARG A 57 -19.89 3.66 -9.97
C ARG A 57 -18.57 4.47 -9.99
N TYR A 58 -17.61 4.09 -9.16
CA TYR A 58 -16.32 4.77 -9.00
C TYR A 58 -15.19 3.73 -8.92
N PRO A 59 -14.88 3.04 -10.03
CA PRO A 59 -13.83 2.02 -10.03
C PRO A 59 -12.43 2.64 -9.92
N ASP A 60 -12.30 3.92 -10.26
CA ASP A 60 -11.07 4.72 -10.17
C ASP A 60 -10.64 5.02 -8.72
N GLN A 61 -11.51 4.79 -7.74
CA GLN A 61 -11.21 4.99 -6.31
C GLN A 61 -10.58 3.75 -5.65
N SER A 62 -10.30 2.69 -6.41
CA SER A 62 -9.62 1.50 -5.89
C SER A 62 -8.23 1.83 -5.33
N CYS A 63 -7.83 1.09 -4.31
CA CYS A 63 -6.47 1.07 -3.81
C CYS A 63 -5.48 0.62 -4.90
N THR A 64 -4.38 1.37 -5.07
CA THR A 64 -3.30 1.00 -6.00
C THR A 64 -2.24 0.17 -5.28
N LEU A 65 -2.02 -1.05 -5.77
CA LEU A 65 -1.02 -1.98 -5.21
C LEU A 65 0.32 -1.82 -5.93
N LEU A 66 1.38 -1.52 -5.17
CA LEU A 66 2.77 -1.46 -5.61
C LEU A 66 3.48 -2.70 -5.08
N ILE A 67 3.79 -3.66 -5.95
CA ILE A 67 4.30 -4.97 -5.54
C ILE A 67 5.77 -5.08 -5.91
N GLN A 68 6.63 -5.23 -4.90
CA GLN A 68 8.05 -5.48 -5.08
C GLN A 68 8.29 -6.97 -5.32
N LEU A 69 8.71 -7.31 -6.55
CA LEU A 69 9.10 -8.65 -6.96
C LEU A 69 10.63 -8.79 -6.98
N ALA A 70 11.12 -10.03 -6.95
CA ALA A 70 12.53 -10.38 -7.13
C ALA A 70 12.98 -10.22 -8.60
N GLY A 71 12.06 -10.33 -9.56
CA GLY A 71 12.30 -10.24 -11.00
C GLY A 71 11.00 -10.13 -11.83
N LEU A 72 11.12 -9.84 -13.13
CA LEU A 72 10.00 -9.70 -14.08
C LEU A 72 10.04 -10.71 -15.24
N ASP A 73 10.84 -11.75 -15.10
CA ASP A 73 11.20 -12.70 -16.17
C ASP A 73 10.00 -13.35 -16.89
#